data_AF-A0A4P6XHP8-F1
#
_entry.id   AF-A0A4P6XHP8-F1
#
_cell.length_a   1.000
_cell.length_b   1.000
_cell.length_c   1.000
_cell.angle_alpha   90.00
_cell.angle_beta   90.00
_cell.angle_gamma   90.00
#
_symmetry.space_group_name_H-M   'P 1'
#
loop_
_entity.id
_entity.type
_entity.pdbx_description
1 polymer ?
#
loop_
_entity_poly.entity_id
_entity_poly.type
_entity_poly.pdbx_seq_one_letter_code
_entity_poly.pdbx_strand_id
1 'polypeptide(L)'
;MTRTELKKIDLCIQRMFPGISPAKLYARPKKGGYGLIELLTQLLGHRAEVIGETLSQANGWFIQYLRVKMLHHMAKILAGNEHTRVLKTGGLHWLQFLLEKTDIFEKNLHWTFSSNEIHYIRAWREVTYKSTEYDVTKQPYITSESTLMETVADGWLPRAVAEKVSQVQYKSLSRKKQEALLPLTPRRFQEICPEVESVKRWEKFWKVLYKEEWILRHDLTALHLFNFGSFVPLFDVVGDMSVMRCHLCLSQTTKDGILAHIYNQCETTSIWWQQIGPEGPMHLNSMLAPVNASSDNLRKLNWFVKTVKKVYSLRRRESPDGLALLTLLLRELKRQVGEVQPLGR
;
A
#
# COMPACT_ATOMS: atom_id res chain seq x y z
N MET A 1 2.30 -20.50 0.37
CA MET A 1 2.09 -19.41 1.34
C MET A 1 0.62 -19.02 1.38
N THR A 2 -0.02 -19.21 2.52
CA THR A 2 -1.43 -18.95 2.77
C THR A 2 -1.69 -17.46 3.04
N ARG A 3 -2.94 -17.02 2.93
CA ARG A 3 -3.35 -15.65 3.29
C ARG A 3 -3.05 -15.33 4.76
N THR A 4 -3.13 -16.33 5.64
CA THR A 4 -2.85 -16.19 7.07
C THR A 4 -1.36 -15.91 7.33
N GLU A 5 -0.46 -16.59 6.62
CA GLU A 5 0.98 -16.34 6.72
C GLU A 5 1.34 -14.94 6.23
N LEU A 6 0.75 -14.49 5.12
CA LEU A 6 0.95 -13.13 4.60
C LEU A 6 0.47 -12.06 5.60
N LYS A 7 -0.70 -12.25 6.21
CA LYS A 7 -1.19 -11.36 7.28
C LYS A 7 -0.23 -11.30 8.46
N LYS A 8 0.42 -12.41 8.84
CA LYS A 8 1.44 -12.41 9.91
C LYS A 8 2.66 -11.59 9.51
N ILE A 9 3.12 -11.69 8.26
CA ILE A 9 4.23 -10.87 7.75
C ILE A 9 3.85 -9.39 7.78
N ASP A 10 2.67 -9.02 7.29
CA ASP A 10 2.19 -7.63 7.31
C ASP A 10 2.11 -7.09 8.74
N LEU A 11 1.65 -7.89 9.70
CA LEU A 11 1.65 -7.54 11.12
C LEU A 11 3.06 -7.33 11.68
N CYS A 12 4.02 -8.18 11.30
CA CYS A 12 5.42 -8.01 11.69
C CYS A 12 6.00 -6.71 11.12
N ILE A 13 5.70 -6.39 9.85
CA ILE A 13 6.12 -5.11 9.24
C ILE A 13 5.49 -3.94 10.01
N GLN A 14 4.19 -3.97 10.31
CA GLN A 14 3.53 -2.91 11.08
C GLN A 14 4.15 -2.70 12.47
N ARG A 15 4.57 -3.77 13.15
CA ARG A 15 5.27 -3.67 14.44
C ARG A 15 6.62 -2.97 14.34
N MET A 16 7.32 -3.14 13.22
CA MET A 16 8.61 -2.45 12.97
C MET A 16 8.43 -0.96 12.64
N PHE A 17 7.23 -0.56 12.19
CA PHE A 17 6.90 0.80 11.80
C PHE A 17 5.69 1.34 12.61
N PRO A 18 5.84 1.51 13.93
CA PRO A 18 4.75 1.97 14.79
C PRO A 18 4.22 3.33 14.34
N GLY A 19 2.90 3.49 14.33
CA GLY A 19 2.23 4.72 13.88
C GLY A 19 2.15 4.90 12.36
N ILE A 20 2.57 3.91 11.56
CA ILE A 20 2.48 3.92 10.10
C ILE A 20 1.45 2.88 9.64
N SER A 21 0.41 3.33 8.91
CA SER A 21 -0.64 2.46 8.38
C SER A 21 -0.17 1.70 7.12
N PRO A 22 -0.81 0.56 6.78
CA PRO A 22 -0.54 -0.17 5.53
C PRO A 22 -0.57 0.71 4.27
N ALA A 23 -1.51 1.66 4.22
CA ALA A 23 -1.62 2.59 3.09
C ALA A 23 -0.32 3.40 2.90
N LYS A 24 0.31 3.84 3.99
CA LYS A 24 1.59 4.58 3.97
C LYS A 24 2.77 3.66 3.63
N LEU A 25 2.78 2.43 4.15
CA LEU A 25 3.86 1.47 3.89
C LEU A 25 3.95 1.07 2.41
N TYR A 26 2.81 0.74 1.79
CA TYR A 26 2.77 0.21 0.43
C TYR A 26 2.64 1.29 -0.65
N ALA A 27 2.25 2.52 -0.34
CA ALA A 27 2.24 3.59 -1.34
C ALA A 27 3.65 3.87 -1.89
N ARG A 28 3.74 4.29 -3.17
CA ARG A 28 5.03 4.66 -3.77
C ARG A 28 5.65 5.85 -3.02
N PRO A 29 6.97 5.95 -2.90
CA PRO A 29 7.62 7.11 -2.27
C PRO A 29 7.24 8.46 -2.89
N LYS A 30 7.09 8.52 -4.23
CA LYS A 30 6.62 9.71 -4.95
C LYS A 30 5.16 10.12 -4.64
N LYS A 31 4.42 9.27 -3.93
CA LYS A 31 3.04 9.49 -3.47
C LYS A 31 2.98 9.61 -1.94
N GLY A 32 4.12 9.77 -1.28
CA GLY A 32 4.22 9.86 0.18
C GLY A 32 4.08 8.49 0.83
N GLY A 33 4.77 7.46 0.34
CA GLY A 33 4.82 6.18 1.04
C GLY A 33 6.24 5.66 1.19
N TYR A 34 6.40 4.41 1.63
CA TYR A 34 7.71 3.76 1.76
C TYR A 34 8.03 2.80 0.61
N GLY A 35 7.06 2.55 -0.28
CA GLY A 35 7.26 1.73 -1.47
C GLY A 35 7.52 0.26 -1.18
N LEU A 36 7.12 -0.24 -0.01
CA LEU A 36 7.18 -1.67 0.25
C LEU A 36 6.26 -2.40 -0.73
N ILE A 37 6.69 -3.59 -1.17
CA ILE A 37 5.89 -4.41 -2.07
C ILE A 37 4.74 -5.00 -1.26
N GLU A 38 3.51 -4.84 -1.74
CA GLU A 38 2.35 -5.51 -1.16
C GLU A 38 2.38 -6.97 -1.60
N LEU A 39 2.93 -7.83 -0.73
CA LEU A 39 3.23 -9.23 -1.05
C LEU A 39 1.99 -10.01 -1.53
N LEU A 40 0.82 -9.73 -0.96
CA LEU A 40 -0.42 -10.38 -1.37
C LEU A 40 -0.72 -10.13 -2.85
N THR A 41 -0.73 -8.86 -3.27
CA THR A 41 -0.99 -8.45 -4.66
C THR A 41 0.11 -8.95 -5.60
N GLN A 42 1.37 -8.93 -5.15
CA GLN A 42 2.49 -9.41 -5.96
C GLN A 42 2.43 -10.92 -6.20
N LEU A 43 2.15 -11.70 -5.14
CA LEU A 43 2.02 -13.16 -5.25
C LEU A 43 0.77 -13.55 -6.04
N LEU A 44 -0.31 -12.78 -5.96
CA LEU A 44 -1.49 -12.95 -6.80
C LEU A 44 -1.11 -12.86 -8.28
N GLY A 45 -0.32 -11.85 -8.66
CA GLY A 45 0.19 -11.69 -10.02
C GLY A 45 1.04 -12.87 -10.47
N HIS A 46 2.07 -13.24 -9.71
CA HIS A 46 2.92 -14.38 -10.06
C HIS A 46 2.15 -15.71 -10.18
N ARG A 47 1.13 -15.92 -9.34
CA ARG A 47 0.29 -17.12 -9.42
C ARG A 47 -0.55 -17.15 -10.68
N ALA A 48 -1.12 -16.00 -11.06
CA ALA A 48 -1.87 -15.87 -12.30
C ALA A 48 -0.96 -16.02 -13.53
N GLU A 49 0.30 -15.58 -13.46
CA GLU A 49 1.28 -15.74 -14.53
C GLU A 49 1.49 -17.20 -14.93
N VAL A 50 1.52 -18.13 -13.96
CA VAL A 50 1.62 -19.57 -14.23
C VAL A 50 0.47 -20.07 -15.10
N ILE A 51 -0.74 -19.57 -14.89
CA ILE A 51 -1.89 -19.87 -15.77
C ILE A 51 -1.74 -19.14 -17.11
N GLY A 52 -1.23 -17.91 -17.12
CA GLY A 52 -0.91 -17.18 -18.35
C GLY A 52 0.07 -17.93 -19.26
N GLU A 53 1.08 -18.59 -18.70
CA GLU A 53 2.01 -19.43 -19.48
C GLU A 53 1.29 -20.59 -20.17
N THR A 54 0.24 -21.13 -19.55
CA THR A 54 -0.60 -22.16 -20.20
C THR A 54 -1.33 -21.66 -21.43
N LEU A 55 -1.46 -20.35 -21.61
CA LEU A 55 -2.02 -19.74 -22.82
C LEU A 55 -0.96 -19.59 -23.91
N SER A 56 0.28 -19.25 -23.55
CA SER A 56 1.32 -18.86 -24.52
C SER A 56 2.24 -20.00 -24.96
N GLN A 57 2.33 -21.09 -24.21
CA GLN A 57 3.24 -22.21 -24.52
C GLN A 57 2.46 -23.50 -24.80
N ALA A 58 2.76 -24.17 -25.91
CA ALA A 58 2.08 -25.40 -26.32
C ALA A 58 2.77 -26.70 -25.86
N ASN A 59 4.07 -26.65 -25.52
CA ASN A 59 4.91 -27.87 -25.49
C ASN A 59 5.42 -28.27 -24.09
N GLY A 60 5.01 -27.59 -23.02
CA GLY A 60 5.41 -27.96 -21.65
C GLY A 60 4.54 -29.10 -21.11
N TRP A 61 5.15 -30.18 -20.60
CA TRP A 61 4.41 -31.32 -20.02
C TRP A 61 3.43 -30.88 -18.91
N PHE A 62 3.88 -29.95 -18.04
CA PHE A 62 3.07 -29.43 -16.94
C PHE A 62 1.86 -28.64 -17.45
N ILE A 63 2.03 -27.91 -18.55
CA ILE A 63 0.98 -27.12 -19.18
C ILE A 63 -0.07 -28.05 -19.79
N GLN A 64 0.35 -29.05 -20.56
CA GLN A 64 -0.54 -30.05 -21.14
C GLN A 64 -1.29 -30.82 -20.05
N TYR A 65 -0.60 -31.20 -18.98
CA TYR A 65 -1.21 -31.83 -17.81
C TYR A 65 -2.28 -30.94 -17.18
N LEU A 66 -2.00 -29.64 -16.99
CA LEU A 66 -2.97 -28.71 -16.43
C LEU A 66 -4.19 -28.54 -17.34
N ARG A 67 -4.02 -28.45 -18.66
CA ARG A 67 -5.12 -28.38 -19.64
C ARG A 67 -6.00 -29.64 -19.61
N VAL A 68 -5.42 -30.83 -19.50
CA VAL A 68 -6.17 -32.09 -19.30
C VAL A 68 -6.98 -32.03 -18.01
N LYS A 69 -6.38 -31.56 -16.91
CA LYS A 69 -7.09 -31.43 -15.63
C LYS A 69 -8.25 -30.44 -15.70
N MET A 70 -8.12 -29.35 -16.45
CA MET A 70 -9.22 -28.41 -16.70
C MET A 70 -10.38 -29.11 -17.41
N LEU A 71 -10.12 -29.84 -18.50
CA LEU A 71 -11.13 -30.64 -19.20
C LEU A 71 -11.79 -31.66 -18.27
N HIS A 72 -10.99 -32.41 -17.53
CA HIS A 72 -11.49 -33.43 -16.60
C HIS A 72 -12.31 -32.82 -15.47
N HIS A 73 -11.92 -31.65 -14.96
CA HIS A 73 -12.68 -30.96 -13.93
C HIS A 73 -14.02 -30.47 -14.45
N MET A 74 -14.05 -29.80 -15.61
CA MET A 74 -15.31 -29.38 -16.24
C MET A 74 -16.25 -30.57 -16.44
N ALA A 75 -15.72 -31.71 -16.87
CA ALA A 75 -16.49 -32.93 -17.06
C ALA A 75 -17.19 -33.40 -15.77
N LYS A 76 -16.46 -33.40 -14.64
CA LYS A 76 -17.00 -33.76 -13.32
C LYS A 76 -18.08 -32.79 -12.85
N ILE A 77 -17.89 -31.49 -13.10
CA ILE A 77 -18.86 -30.45 -12.72
C ILE A 77 -20.16 -30.58 -13.51
N LEU A 78 -20.08 -30.75 -14.83
CA LEU A 78 -21.27 -30.90 -15.67
C LEU A 78 -22.04 -32.21 -15.38
N ALA A 79 -21.33 -33.28 -15.05
CA ALA A 79 -21.93 -34.55 -14.65
C ALA A 79 -22.41 -34.58 -13.18
N GLY A 80 -22.03 -33.59 -12.38
CA GLY A 80 -22.30 -33.56 -10.94
C GLY A 80 -21.63 -34.69 -10.15
N ASN A 81 -20.52 -35.27 -10.64
CA ASN A 81 -19.90 -36.46 -10.06
C ASN A 81 -18.35 -36.41 -10.14
N GLU A 82 -17.69 -36.51 -8.99
CA GLU A 82 -16.23 -36.48 -8.83
C GLU A 82 -15.50 -37.62 -9.57
N HIS A 83 -16.14 -38.77 -9.77
CA HIS A 83 -15.55 -39.95 -10.40
C HIS A 83 -15.77 -40.02 -11.93
N THR A 84 -16.34 -38.96 -12.53
CA THR A 84 -16.54 -38.88 -13.98
C THR A 84 -15.21 -38.97 -14.72
N ARG A 85 -15.14 -39.77 -15.80
CA ARG A 85 -13.97 -39.87 -16.68
C ARG A 85 -14.03 -38.80 -17.77
N VAL A 86 -12.89 -38.21 -18.14
CA VAL A 86 -12.79 -37.13 -19.14
C VAL A 86 -13.27 -37.54 -20.54
N LEU A 87 -13.10 -38.83 -20.91
CA LEU A 87 -13.54 -39.38 -22.20
C LEU A 87 -15.07 -39.48 -22.35
N LYS A 88 -15.85 -39.06 -21.35
CA LYS A 88 -17.33 -39.08 -21.40
C LYS A 88 -17.96 -37.73 -21.70
N THR A 89 -17.18 -36.67 -21.91
CA THR A 89 -17.72 -35.31 -22.07
C THR A 89 -17.34 -34.74 -23.41
N GLY A 90 -18.33 -34.67 -24.31
CA GLY A 90 -18.18 -34.00 -25.60
C GLY A 90 -18.25 -32.49 -25.45
N GLY A 91 -17.54 -31.76 -26.30
CA GLY A 91 -17.77 -30.32 -26.50
C GLY A 91 -16.91 -29.36 -25.70
N LEU A 92 -16.01 -29.86 -24.85
CA LEU A 92 -15.28 -29.02 -23.92
C LEU A 92 -13.91 -28.63 -24.47
N HIS A 93 -13.60 -27.34 -24.38
CA HIS A 93 -12.28 -26.80 -24.66
C HIS A 93 -11.68 -26.25 -23.37
N TRP A 94 -10.41 -26.53 -23.09
CA TRP A 94 -9.77 -26.15 -21.82
C TRP A 94 -9.77 -24.61 -21.59
N LEU A 95 -9.80 -23.80 -22.65
CA LEU A 95 -9.97 -22.34 -22.54
C LEU A 95 -11.31 -21.92 -21.91
N GLN A 96 -12.38 -22.71 -22.06
CA GLN A 96 -13.67 -22.46 -21.42
C GLN A 96 -13.51 -22.46 -19.89
N PHE A 97 -12.70 -23.39 -19.35
CA PHE A 97 -12.39 -23.42 -17.92
C PHE A 97 -11.74 -22.13 -17.41
N LEU A 98 -10.97 -21.43 -18.25
CA LEU A 98 -10.24 -20.23 -17.85
C LEU A 98 -11.00 -18.93 -18.07
N LEU A 99 -11.90 -18.90 -19.06
CA LEU A 99 -12.46 -17.66 -19.60
C LEU A 99 -13.97 -17.55 -19.44
N GLU A 100 -14.69 -18.62 -19.08
CA GLU A 100 -16.14 -18.56 -18.88
C GLU A 100 -16.51 -17.66 -17.69
N LYS A 101 -17.73 -17.13 -17.68
CA LYS A 101 -18.14 -16.00 -16.83
C LYS A 101 -18.86 -16.35 -15.54
N THR A 102 -19.52 -17.50 -15.51
CA THR A 102 -20.49 -17.89 -14.47
C THR A 102 -19.83 -18.50 -13.23
N ASP A 103 -18.51 -18.66 -13.26
CA ASP A 103 -17.67 -19.29 -12.25
C ASP A 103 -18.15 -20.72 -11.91
N ILE A 104 -18.87 -21.37 -12.84
CA ILE A 104 -19.44 -22.70 -12.62
C ILE A 104 -18.34 -23.72 -12.36
N PHE A 105 -17.21 -23.56 -13.04
CA PHE A 105 -16.04 -24.44 -12.91
C PHE A 105 -15.10 -24.08 -11.75
N GLU A 106 -15.43 -23.07 -10.92
CA GLU A 106 -14.73 -22.84 -9.64
C GLU A 106 -15.29 -23.71 -8.51
N LYS A 107 -16.44 -24.35 -8.72
CA LYS A 107 -17.03 -25.25 -7.76
C LYS A 107 -16.17 -26.51 -7.62
N ASN A 108 -16.03 -27.00 -6.39
CA ASN A 108 -15.40 -28.28 -6.09
C ASN A 108 -14.01 -28.51 -6.73
N LEU A 109 -13.19 -27.46 -6.91
CA LEU A 109 -11.85 -27.59 -7.52
C LEU A 109 -10.98 -28.71 -6.90
N HIS A 110 -11.19 -29.02 -5.61
CA HIS A 110 -10.51 -30.10 -4.90
C HIS A 110 -10.75 -31.51 -5.49
N TRP A 111 -11.81 -31.70 -6.28
CA TRP A 111 -12.08 -32.95 -7.01
C TRP A 111 -11.02 -33.30 -8.05
N THR A 112 -10.23 -32.32 -8.51
CA THR A 112 -9.25 -32.53 -9.58
C THR A 112 -7.90 -31.87 -9.28
N PHE A 113 -7.92 -30.70 -8.64
CA PHE A 113 -6.74 -29.89 -8.43
C PHE A 113 -6.19 -30.03 -7.00
N SER A 114 -4.87 -30.09 -6.89
CA SER A 114 -4.16 -29.97 -5.63
C SER A 114 -4.37 -28.60 -5.01
N SER A 115 -4.12 -28.47 -3.71
CA SER A 115 -4.24 -27.19 -3.01
C SER A 115 -3.41 -26.08 -3.65
N ASN A 116 -2.23 -26.38 -4.20
CA ASN A 116 -1.38 -25.38 -4.85
C ASN A 116 -1.97 -24.90 -6.19
N GLU A 117 -2.45 -25.82 -7.02
CA GLU A 117 -3.08 -25.49 -8.31
C GLU A 117 -4.35 -24.65 -8.12
N ILE A 118 -5.14 -24.95 -7.07
CA ILE A 118 -6.31 -24.15 -6.70
C ILE A 118 -5.92 -22.69 -6.45
N HIS A 119 -4.76 -22.42 -5.84
CA HIS A 119 -4.30 -21.04 -5.63
C HIS A 119 -3.92 -20.34 -6.94
N TYR A 120 -3.40 -21.07 -7.94
CA TYR A 120 -3.12 -20.50 -9.27
C TYR A 120 -4.40 -20.16 -10.03
N ILE A 121 -5.38 -21.08 -10.02
CA ILE A 121 -6.67 -20.91 -10.69
C ILE A 121 -7.43 -19.72 -10.09
N ARG A 122 -7.53 -19.65 -8.75
CA ARG A 122 -8.18 -18.52 -8.08
C ARG A 122 -7.48 -17.20 -8.36
N ALA A 123 -6.15 -17.19 -8.39
CA ALA A 123 -5.40 -15.99 -8.72
C ALA A 123 -5.68 -15.51 -10.15
N TRP A 124 -5.69 -16.42 -11.12
CA TRP A 124 -6.05 -16.12 -12.51
C TRP A 124 -7.44 -15.50 -12.63
N ARG A 125 -8.42 -16.10 -11.96
CA ARG A 125 -9.82 -15.65 -11.98
C ARG A 125 -10.02 -14.27 -11.36
N GLU A 126 -9.21 -13.92 -10.37
CA GLU A 126 -9.26 -12.62 -9.70
C GLU A 126 -8.67 -11.49 -10.55
N VAL A 127 -7.62 -11.76 -11.35
CA VAL A 127 -6.85 -10.70 -12.03
C VAL A 127 -7.04 -10.62 -13.53
N THR A 128 -7.65 -11.63 -14.16
CA THR A 128 -7.76 -11.72 -15.61
C THR A 128 -9.20 -11.49 -16.10
N TYR A 129 -9.32 -11.20 -17.39
CA TYR A 129 -10.57 -10.99 -18.12
C TYR A 129 -11.43 -12.27 -18.23
N LYS A 130 -12.73 -12.14 -17.96
CA LYS A 130 -13.76 -13.16 -18.24
C LYS A 130 -14.44 -12.84 -19.57
N SER A 131 -14.40 -13.74 -20.55
CA SER A 131 -14.86 -13.49 -21.92
C SER A 131 -16.34 -13.79 -22.12
N THR A 132 -17.03 -12.97 -22.93
CA THR A 132 -18.43 -13.20 -23.37
C THR A 132 -18.56 -14.27 -24.44
N GLU A 133 -17.47 -14.63 -25.10
CA GLU A 133 -17.48 -15.40 -26.35
C GLU A 133 -17.47 -16.92 -26.13
N TYR A 134 -17.25 -17.38 -24.91
CA TYR A 134 -17.30 -18.80 -24.55
C TYR A 134 -18.64 -19.12 -23.90
N ASP A 135 -19.67 -19.26 -24.74
CA ASP A 135 -20.96 -19.84 -24.37
C ASP A 135 -20.84 -21.38 -24.42
N VAL A 136 -21.18 -22.04 -23.31
CA VAL A 136 -20.99 -23.49 -23.07
C VAL A 136 -21.89 -24.34 -23.98
N THR A 137 -22.78 -23.73 -24.76
CA THR A 137 -23.82 -24.42 -25.53
C THR A 137 -23.41 -24.94 -26.91
N LYS A 138 -22.21 -24.63 -27.44
CA LYS A 138 -21.83 -25.05 -28.82
C LYS A 138 -20.34 -25.27 -29.04
N GLN A 139 -19.77 -26.45 -28.71
CA GLN A 139 -18.43 -26.88 -29.20
C GLN A 139 -18.34 -28.42 -29.30
N PRO A 140 -17.33 -29.01 -30.03
CA PRO A 140 -17.39 -30.37 -30.61
C PRO A 140 -16.89 -31.53 -29.71
N TYR A 141 -17.33 -32.75 -30.02
CA TYR A 141 -17.14 -33.96 -29.23
C TYR A 141 -15.68 -34.43 -29.09
N ILE A 142 -15.24 -34.75 -27.87
CA ILE A 142 -14.04 -35.57 -27.63
C ILE A 142 -14.51 -37.02 -27.50
N THR A 143 -14.22 -37.85 -28.50
CA THR A 143 -14.64 -39.27 -28.54
C THR A 143 -13.48 -40.25 -28.40
N SER A 144 -12.24 -39.76 -28.39
CA SER A 144 -11.04 -40.58 -28.35
C SER A 144 -9.88 -39.89 -27.63
N GLU A 145 -8.88 -40.67 -27.23
CA GLU A 145 -7.64 -40.14 -26.62
C GLU A 145 -6.84 -39.26 -27.60
N SER A 146 -6.86 -39.55 -28.90
CA SER A 146 -6.19 -38.71 -29.90
C SER A 146 -6.84 -37.33 -29.98
N THR A 147 -8.18 -37.26 -30.01
CA THR A 147 -8.92 -35.98 -29.99
C THR A 147 -8.69 -35.20 -28.70
N LEU A 148 -8.53 -35.88 -27.56
CA LEU A 148 -8.17 -35.24 -26.29
C LEU A 148 -6.79 -34.59 -26.38
N MET A 149 -5.79 -35.31 -26.90
CA MET A 149 -4.43 -34.80 -27.04
C MET A 149 -4.35 -33.64 -28.05
N GLU A 150 -5.10 -33.70 -29.15
CA GLU A 150 -5.24 -32.59 -30.10
C GLU A 150 -5.85 -31.35 -29.43
N THR A 151 -6.94 -31.51 -28.66
CA THR A 151 -7.59 -30.41 -27.92
C THR A 151 -6.66 -29.81 -26.85
N VAL A 152 -5.85 -30.64 -26.21
CA VAL A 152 -4.87 -30.21 -25.20
C VAL A 152 -3.68 -29.49 -25.84
N ALA A 153 -3.25 -29.95 -27.01
CA ALA A 153 -2.18 -29.34 -27.79
C ALA A 153 -2.62 -28.03 -28.44
N ASP A 154 -3.91 -27.87 -28.75
CA ASP A 154 -4.48 -26.66 -29.30
C ASP A 154 -4.31 -25.48 -28.32
N GLY A 155 -3.31 -24.66 -28.62
CA GLY A 155 -2.98 -23.43 -27.92
C GLY A 155 -3.57 -22.19 -28.61
N TRP A 156 -4.44 -22.36 -29.61
CA TRP A 156 -4.96 -21.24 -30.37
C TRP A 156 -5.83 -20.34 -29.47
N LEU A 157 -5.46 -19.07 -29.41
CA LEU A 157 -6.19 -18.03 -28.71
C LEU A 157 -6.82 -17.07 -29.71
N PRO A 158 -8.13 -16.79 -29.60
CA PRO A 158 -8.74 -15.70 -30.34
C PRO A 158 -7.95 -14.41 -30.11
N ARG A 159 -7.68 -13.65 -31.17
CA ARG A 159 -6.85 -12.44 -31.13
C ARG A 159 -7.32 -11.44 -30.06
N ALA A 160 -8.63 -11.23 -29.94
CA ALA A 160 -9.23 -10.35 -28.93
C ALA A 160 -8.93 -10.80 -27.48
N VAL A 161 -8.83 -12.10 -27.24
CA VAL A 161 -8.48 -12.67 -25.94
C VAL A 161 -6.97 -12.54 -25.70
N ALA A 162 -6.14 -12.86 -26.70
CA ALA A 162 -4.68 -12.73 -26.61
C ALA A 162 -4.24 -11.28 -26.35
N GLU A 163 -4.87 -10.30 -27.00
CA GLU A 163 -4.63 -8.87 -26.77
C GLU A 163 -4.99 -8.46 -25.34
N LYS A 164 -6.12 -8.92 -24.80
CA LYS A 164 -6.52 -8.60 -23.41
C LYS A 164 -5.61 -9.26 -22.37
N VAL A 165 -5.21 -10.51 -22.58
CA VAL A 165 -4.31 -11.25 -21.67
C VAL A 165 -2.92 -10.63 -21.66
N SER A 166 -2.39 -10.25 -22.82
CA SER A 166 -1.06 -9.63 -22.95
C SER A 166 -0.95 -8.23 -22.32
N GLN A 167 -2.08 -7.53 -22.14
CA GLN A 167 -2.13 -6.24 -21.42
C GLN A 167 -1.95 -6.40 -19.89
N VAL A 168 -2.20 -7.59 -19.35
CA VAL A 168 -2.02 -7.86 -17.92
C VAL A 168 -0.53 -8.07 -17.64
N GLN A 169 0.04 -7.19 -16.82
CA GLN A 169 1.44 -7.32 -16.39
C GLN A 169 1.48 -8.02 -15.03
N TYR A 170 1.49 -9.35 -15.05
CA TYR A 170 1.42 -10.19 -13.86
C TYR A 170 2.58 -9.93 -12.88
N LYS A 171 3.80 -9.70 -13.38
CA LYS A 171 4.99 -9.41 -12.56
C LYS A 171 4.96 -8.04 -11.87
N SER A 172 4.03 -7.14 -12.22
CA SER A 172 4.00 -5.77 -11.71
C SER A 172 2.68 -5.37 -11.07
N LEU A 173 1.79 -6.31 -10.72
CA LEU A 173 0.47 -5.98 -10.17
C LEU A 173 0.55 -5.09 -8.92
N SER A 174 1.44 -5.40 -7.96
CA SER A 174 1.63 -4.54 -6.78
C SER A 174 2.08 -3.15 -7.21
N ARG A 175 3.07 -3.06 -8.12
CA ARG A 175 3.58 -1.79 -8.61
C ARG A 175 2.51 -0.96 -9.32
N LYS A 176 1.72 -1.57 -10.23
CA LYS A 176 0.62 -0.92 -10.94
C LYS A 176 -0.43 -0.38 -9.97
N LYS A 177 -0.84 -1.21 -9.01
CA LYS A 177 -1.79 -0.82 -7.95
C LYS A 177 -1.27 0.39 -7.18
N GLN A 178 0.01 0.40 -6.82
CA GLN A 178 0.64 1.50 -6.09
C GLN A 178 0.84 2.75 -6.94
N GLU A 179 1.09 2.63 -8.25
CA GLU A 179 1.21 3.75 -9.19
C GLU A 179 -0.14 4.44 -9.45
N ALA A 180 -1.25 3.69 -9.37
CA ALA A 180 -2.60 4.22 -9.47
C ALA A 180 -3.08 4.96 -8.20
N LEU A 181 -2.37 4.84 -7.08
CA LEU A 181 -2.75 5.53 -5.84
C LEU A 181 -2.60 7.04 -5.97
N LEU A 182 -3.58 7.74 -5.39
CA LEU A 182 -3.46 9.16 -5.13
C LEU A 182 -2.35 9.43 -4.10
N PRO A 183 -1.76 10.63 -4.13
CA PRO A 183 -0.81 11.04 -3.10
C PRO A 183 -1.45 11.02 -1.73
N LEU A 184 -0.69 10.61 -0.73
CA LEU A 184 -1.18 10.57 0.64
C LEU A 184 -1.34 11.97 1.20
N THR A 185 -2.50 12.21 1.81
CA THR A 185 -2.85 13.46 2.49
C THR A 185 -3.36 13.16 3.91
N PRO A 186 -2.85 13.86 4.94
CA PRO A 186 -3.24 13.67 6.33
C PRO A 186 -4.58 14.37 6.64
N ARG A 187 -5.67 13.60 6.80
CA ARG A 187 -7.03 14.12 7.07
C ARG A 187 -7.11 15.13 8.22
N ARG A 188 -6.57 14.78 9.39
CA ARG A 188 -6.59 15.65 10.60
C ARG A 188 -5.91 17.00 10.38
N PHE A 189 -4.90 17.06 9.51
CA PHE A 189 -4.25 18.32 9.19
C PHE A 189 -5.01 19.14 8.15
N GLN A 190 -5.77 18.48 7.27
CA GLN A 190 -6.69 19.17 6.36
C GLN A 190 -7.82 19.85 7.13
N GLU A 191 -8.31 19.22 8.21
CA GLU A 191 -9.30 19.82 9.11
C GLU A 191 -8.78 21.11 9.80
N ILE A 192 -7.48 21.16 10.12
CA ILE A 192 -6.86 22.32 10.78
C ILE A 192 -6.41 23.39 9.76
N CYS A 193 -6.03 22.98 8.56
CA CYS A 193 -5.50 23.85 7.50
C CYS A 193 -6.09 23.44 6.14
N PRO A 194 -7.33 23.84 5.82
CA PRO A 194 -7.98 23.47 4.56
C PRO A 194 -7.22 23.98 3.31
N GLU A 195 -6.38 25.01 3.44
CA GLU A 195 -5.57 25.54 2.34
C GLU A 195 -4.54 24.53 1.78
N VAL A 196 -4.27 23.44 2.52
CA VAL A 196 -3.38 22.36 2.05
C VAL A 196 -4.12 21.24 1.30
N GLU A 197 -5.44 21.32 1.06
CA GLU A 197 -6.22 20.23 0.45
C GLU A 197 -5.88 19.93 -1.02
N SER A 198 -5.19 20.83 -1.70
CA SER A 198 -4.84 20.67 -3.12
C SER A 198 -3.99 19.43 -3.39
N VAL A 199 -4.55 18.45 -4.11
CA VAL A 199 -3.84 17.22 -4.52
C VAL A 199 -2.55 17.53 -5.28
N LYS A 200 -2.55 18.56 -6.16
CA LYS A 200 -1.36 18.97 -6.92
C LYS A 200 -0.21 19.43 -6.02
N ARG A 201 -0.52 20.08 -4.90
CA ARG A 201 0.47 20.53 -3.92
C ARG A 201 1.18 19.33 -3.29
N TRP A 202 0.41 18.33 -2.85
CA TRP A 202 0.95 17.08 -2.30
C TRP A 202 1.76 16.29 -3.34
N GLU A 203 1.29 16.19 -4.59
CA GLU A 203 2.07 15.56 -5.66
C GLU A 203 3.44 16.19 -5.85
N LYS A 204 3.50 17.52 -5.89
CA LYS A 204 4.74 18.25 -6.05
C LYS A 204 5.65 18.01 -4.85
N PHE A 205 5.11 18.16 -3.64
CA PHE A 205 5.86 17.95 -2.40
C PHE A 205 6.46 16.55 -2.32
N TRP A 206 5.67 15.49 -2.48
CA TRP A 206 6.17 14.12 -2.38
C TRP A 206 7.20 13.77 -3.46
N LYS A 207 7.08 14.33 -4.66
CA LYS A 207 8.11 14.17 -5.71
C LYS A 207 9.44 14.83 -5.30
N VAL A 208 9.38 16.01 -4.71
CA VAL A 208 10.58 16.71 -4.22
C VAL A 208 11.18 15.96 -3.03
N LEU A 209 10.36 15.61 -2.04
CA LEU A 209 10.81 14.86 -0.86
C LEU A 209 11.41 13.51 -1.26
N TYR A 210 10.81 12.81 -2.24
CA TYR A 210 11.38 11.59 -2.80
C TYR A 210 12.79 11.80 -3.34
N LYS A 211 13.01 12.89 -4.10
CA LYS A 211 14.34 13.23 -4.63
C LYS A 211 15.33 13.47 -3.50
N GLU A 212 14.99 14.31 -2.53
CA GLU A 212 15.89 14.68 -1.44
C GLU A 212 16.19 13.50 -0.50
N GLU A 213 15.17 12.73 -0.10
CA GLU A 213 15.32 11.66 0.89
C GLU A 213 15.86 10.36 0.29
N TRP A 214 15.36 9.95 -0.87
CA TRP A 214 15.64 8.62 -1.42
C TRP A 214 16.75 8.61 -2.47
N ILE A 215 16.84 9.67 -3.28
CA ILE A 215 17.90 9.79 -4.30
C ILE A 215 19.14 10.43 -3.70
N LEU A 216 18.99 11.59 -3.04
CA LEU A 216 20.11 12.35 -2.46
C LEU A 216 20.48 11.90 -1.03
N ARG A 217 19.72 10.97 -0.44
CA ARG A 217 19.99 10.35 0.87
C ARG A 217 20.02 11.35 2.03
N HIS A 218 19.25 12.42 1.95
CA HIS A 218 19.07 13.33 3.09
C HIS A 218 18.08 12.72 4.09
N ASP A 219 18.40 12.75 5.38
CA ASP A 219 17.47 12.29 6.40
C ASP A 219 16.35 13.31 6.63
N LEU A 220 15.23 13.10 5.93
CA LEU A 220 14.00 13.89 6.05
C LEU A 220 12.86 13.07 6.68
N THR A 221 13.22 12.00 7.39
CA THR A 221 12.25 11.02 7.93
C THR A 221 11.22 11.67 8.84
N ALA A 222 11.64 12.61 9.69
CA ALA A 222 10.74 13.28 10.62
C ALA A 222 9.77 14.21 9.90
N LEU A 223 10.23 14.95 8.88
CA LEU A 223 9.36 15.77 8.04
C LEU A 223 8.38 14.92 7.23
N HIS A 224 8.83 13.78 6.70
CA HIS A 224 7.99 12.83 5.99
C HIS A 224 6.86 12.31 6.90
N LEU A 225 7.22 11.78 8.07
CA LEU A 225 6.27 11.28 9.06
C LEU A 225 5.38 12.38 9.65
N PHE A 226 5.90 13.60 9.78
CA PHE A 226 5.12 14.77 10.19
C PHE A 226 4.02 15.04 9.17
N ASN A 227 4.36 15.06 7.87
CA ASN A 227 3.38 15.21 6.80
C ASN A 227 2.39 14.04 6.65
N PHE A 228 2.56 12.95 7.41
CA PHE A 228 1.56 11.89 7.58
C PHE A 228 0.65 12.04 8.80
N GLY A 229 0.91 13.04 9.65
CA GLY A 229 0.33 13.14 10.98
C GLY A 229 0.95 12.19 12.01
N SER A 230 1.86 11.29 11.63
CA SER A 230 2.40 10.25 12.52
C SER A 230 3.51 10.78 13.44
N PHE A 231 4.15 11.89 13.11
CA PHE A 231 5.23 12.49 13.89
C PHE A 231 4.81 13.80 14.57
N VAL A 232 3.72 13.74 15.31
CA VAL A 232 3.09 14.92 15.93
C VAL A 232 3.04 14.73 17.45
N PRO A 233 3.25 15.77 18.26
CA PRO A 233 2.95 15.71 19.68
C PRO A 233 1.50 15.28 19.91
N LEU A 234 1.27 14.35 20.84
CA LEU A 234 -0.07 13.89 21.25
C LEU A 234 -0.94 13.15 20.20
N PHE A 235 -0.35 12.57 19.14
CA PHE A 235 -1.12 11.82 18.13
C PHE A 235 -2.09 10.78 18.72
N ASP A 236 -1.74 10.13 19.84
CA ASP A 236 -2.49 9.00 20.44
C ASP A 236 -3.13 9.31 21.82
N VAL A 237 -3.40 10.56 22.18
CA VAL A 237 -4.01 10.86 23.49
C VAL A 237 -5.51 10.57 23.49
N VAL A 238 -5.87 9.42 24.07
CA VAL A 238 -7.24 9.02 24.39
C VAL A 238 -7.62 9.61 25.75
N GLY A 239 -8.76 10.31 25.84
CA GLY A 239 -9.28 10.90 27.08
C GLY A 239 -10.18 12.12 26.85
N ASP A 240 -11.20 12.28 27.70
CA ASP A 240 -12.17 13.39 27.72
C ASP A 240 -11.68 14.57 28.58
N MET A 241 -10.50 15.09 28.29
CA MET A 241 -10.08 16.36 28.88
C MET A 241 -10.43 17.51 27.94
N SER A 242 -11.36 18.37 28.37
CA SER A 242 -11.76 19.58 27.63
C SER A 242 -10.64 20.63 27.58
N VAL A 243 -9.78 20.64 28.60
CA VAL A 243 -8.64 21.55 28.73
C VAL A 243 -7.34 20.74 28.77
N MET A 244 -6.39 21.15 27.93
CA MET A 244 -5.04 20.60 27.83
C MET A 244 -4.02 21.68 28.14
N ARG A 245 -2.90 21.30 28.76
CA ARG A 245 -1.76 22.19 28.97
C ARG A 245 -0.69 21.89 27.92
N CYS A 246 -0.19 22.92 27.25
CA CYS A 246 0.95 22.79 26.37
C CYS A 246 2.20 22.46 27.19
N HIS A 247 2.81 21.31 26.95
CA HIS A 247 4.01 20.90 27.68
C HIS A 247 5.27 21.70 27.30
N LEU A 248 5.18 22.66 26.38
CA LEU A 248 6.29 23.53 25.98
C LEU A 248 6.22 24.88 26.69
N CYS A 249 5.12 25.61 26.54
CA CYS A 249 4.96 26.96 27.10
C CYS A 249 4.04 27.01 28.33
N LEU A 250 3.46 25.89 28.76
CA LEU A 250 2.56 25.76 29.91
C LEU A 250 1.22 26.51 29.80
N SER A 251 0.94 27.14 28.66
CA SER A 251 -0.38 27.73 28.38
C SER A 251 -1.46 26.65 28.28
N GLN A 252 -2.69 27.02 28.66
CA GLN A 252 -3.86 26.17 28.51
C GLN A 252 -4.49 26.36 27.14
N THR A 253 -5.00 25.28 26.57
CA THR A 253 -5.69 25.24 25.28
C THR A 253 -6.68 24.09 25.26
N THR A 254 -7.53 24.02 24.24
CA THR A 254 -8.44 22.89 24.07
C THR A 254 -7.69 21.68 23.50
N LYS A 255 -8.22 20.48 23.72
CA LYS A 255 -7.69 19.25 23.12
C LYS A 255 -7.59 19.34 21.59
N ASP A 256 -8.57 19.96 20.95
CA ASP A 256 -8.61 20.13 19.49
C ASP A 256 -7.69 21.27 19.01
N GLY A 257 -7.49 22.29 19.85
CA GLY A 257 -6.63 23.44 19.56
C GLY A 257 -5.14 23.23 19.81
N ILE A 258 -4.73 22.16 20.52
CA ILE A 258 -3.33 22.00 20.95
C ILE A 258 -2.33 21.96 19.80
N LEU A 259 -2.68 21.33 18.67
CA LEU A 259 -1.78 21.27 17.52
C LEU A 259 -1.61 22.63 16.86
N ALA A 260 -2.72 23.35 16.65
CA ALA A 260 -2.68 24.72 16.14
C ALA A 260 -1.88 25.63 17.09
N HIS A 261 -2.07 25.48 18.41
CA HIS A 261 -1.28 26.19 19.40
C HIS A 261 0.22 25.93 19.25
N ILE A 262 0.65 24.66 19.23
CA ILE A 262 2.08 24.29 19.13
C ILE A 262 2.73 24.88 17.88
N TYR A 263 2.04 24.85 16.73
CA TYR A 263 2.66 25.18 15.45
C TYR A 263 2.39 26.61 14.95
N ASN A 264 1.44 27.34 15.55
CA ASN A 264 1.09 28.69 15.12
C ASN A 264 1.25 29.76 16.21
N GLN A 265 1.20 29.39 17.49
CA GLN A 265 1.04 30.37 18.60
C GLN A 265 2.05 30.20 19.74
N CYS A 266 2.63 29.02 19.91
CA CYS A 266 3.46 28.72 21.05
C CYS A 266 4.76 29.54 21.03
N GLU A 267 5.00 30.31 22.10
CA GLU A 267 6.20 31.14 22.24
C GLU A 267 7.48 30.31 22.16
N THR A 268 7.50 29.15 22.82
CA THR A 268 8.63 28.22 22.79
C THR A 268 8.98 27.77 21.37
N THR A 269 7.99 27.39 20.57
CA THR A 269 8.23 26.95 19.20
C THR A 269 8.58 28.14 18.30
N SER A 270 8.01 29.33 18.55
CA SER A 270 8.38 30.57 17.87
C SER A 270 9.87 30.89 18.05
N ILE A 271 10.39 30.75 19.27
CA ILE A 271 11.82 30.93 19.55
C ILE A 271 12.68 29.94 18.75
N TRP A 272 12.30 28.65 18.71
CA TRP A 272 13.03 27.67 17.91
C TRP A 272 12.92 27.93 16.41
N TRP A 273 11.77 28.39 15.93
CA TRP A 273 11.58 28.78 14.54
C TRP A 273 12.53 29.90 14.16
N GLN A 274 12.60 30.97 14.95
CA GLN A 274 13.53 32.08 14.74
C GLN A 274 14.99 31.65 14.75
N GLN A 275 15.35 30.70 15.63
CA GLN A 275 16.73 30.20 15.73
C GLN A 275 17.13 29.30 14.56
N ILE A 276 16.24 28.42 14.12
CA ILE A 276 16.49 27.52 12.98
C ILE A 276 16.46 28.30 11.66
N GLY A 277 15.65 29.37 11.60
CA GLY A 277 15.49 30.22 10.43
C GLY A 277 14.97 29.50 9.17
N PRO A 278 13.91 28.67 9.26
CA PRO A 278 13.22 28.17 8.07
C PRO A 278 12.53 29.33 7.34
N GLU A 279 12.23 29.13 6.06
CA GLU A 279 11.66 30.18 5.23
C GLU A 279 10.14 30.32 5.45
N GLY A 280 9.70 31.56 5.70
CA GLY A 280 8.30 31.92 5.88
C GLY A 280 7.83 32.00 7.35
N PRO A 281 6.55 32.31 7.57
CA PRO A 281 5.99 32.43 8.91
C PRO A 281 5.84 31.06 9.57
N MET A 282 5.95 31.03 10.91
CA MET A 282 5.66 29.84 11.72
C MET A 282 4.16 29.55 11.73
N HIS A 283 3.70 28.92 10.66
CA HIS A 283 2.32 28.47 10.50
C HIS A 283 2.30 27.05 9.98
N LEU A 284 1.36 26.23 10.44
CA LEU A 284 1.22 24.83 10.04
C LEU A 284 1.09 24.68 8.52
N ASN A 285 0.36 25.57 7.85
CA ASN A 285 0.28 25.66 6.38
C ASN A 285 1.66 25.84 5.71
N SER A 286 2.61 26.54 6.33
CA SER A 286 3.98 26.70 5.82
C SER A 286 4.81 25.43 5.97
N MET A 287 4.47 24.55 6.92
CA MET A 287 5.21 23.33 7.24
C MET A 287 4.66 22.08 6.52
N LEU A 288 3.35 22.09 6.22
CA LEU A 288 2.65 21.02 5.51
C LEU A 288 2.76 21.21 4.00
N ALA A 289 3.24 20.19 3.30
CA ALA A 289 3.50 20.22 1.86
C ALA A 289 4.05 21.60 1.41
N PRO A 290 5.18 22.06 1.98
CA PRO A 290 5.65 23.44 1.88
C PRO A 290 5.80 23.87 0.42
N VAL A 291 5.35 25.10 0.11
CA VAL A 291 5.46 25.66 -1.24
C VAL A 291 6.93 25.82 -1.64
N ASN A 292 7.75 26.33 -0.71
CA ASN A 292 9.20 26.28 -0.85
C ASN A 292 9.74 24.93 -0.34
N ALA A 293 10.06 24.05 -1.28
CA ALA A 293 10.65 22.75 -1.03
C ALA A 293 12.15 22.72 -1.40
N SER A 294 12.88 23.82 -1.20
CA SER A 294 14.35 23.82 -1.33
C SER A 294 14.98 22.84 -0.33
N SER A 295 16.14 22.26 -0.69
CA SER A 295 16.82 21.28 0.17
C SER A 295 17.12 21.85 1.57
N ASP A 296 17.61 23.09 1.63
CA ASP A 296 17.89 23.79 2.89
C ASP A 296 16.63 23.98 3.73
N ASN A 297 15.54 24.47 3.12
CA ASN A 297 14.29 24.68 3.85
C ASN A 297 13.70 23.36 4.37
N LEU A 298 13.72 22.29 3.56
CA LEU A 298 13.22 20.98 3.99
C LEU A 298 14.04 20.42 5.17
N ARG A 299 15.36 20.59 5.18
CA ARG A 299 16.21 20.18 6.31
C ARG A 299 15.91 20.99 7.57
N LYS A 300 15.73 22.30 7.44
CA LYS A 300 15.34 23.18 8.55
C LYS A 300 13.98 22.80 9.13
N LEU A 301 12.98 22.55 8.28
CA LEU A 301 11.66 22.08 8.70
C LEU A 301 11.74 20.70 9.37
N ASN A 302 12.51 19.77 8.82
CA ASN A 302 12.77 18.46 9.43
C ASN A 302 13.39 18.60 10.81
N TRP A 303 14.38 19.48 10.97
CA TRP A 303 15.01 19.75 12.26
C TRP A 303 14.02 20.35 13.26
N PHE A 304 13.22 21.33 12.83
CA PHE A 304 12.19 21.94 13.66
C PHE A 304 11.20 20.91 14.20
N VAL A 305 10.63 20.05 13.34
CA VAL A 305 9.67 19.04 13.81
C VAL A 305 10.31 17.99 14.72
N LYS A 306 11.58 17.63 14.50
CA LYS A 306 12.37 16.76 15.41
C LYS A 306 12.49 17.40 16.80
N THR A 307 12.89 18.66 16.87
CA THR A 307 13.07 19.39 18.14
C THR A 307 11.76 19.47 18.90
N VAL A 308 10.68 19.90 18.24
CA VAL A 308 9.35 19.99 18.85
C VAL A 308 8.91 18.63 19.41
N LYS A 309 8.97 17.55 18.60
CA LYS A 309 8.54 16.22 19.03
C LYS A 309 9.40 15.68 20.18
N LYS A 310 10.73 15.84 20.12
CA LYS A 310 11.67 15.36 21.15
C LYS A 310 11.39 16.04 22.48
N VAL A 311 11.41 17.37 22.52
CA VAL A 311 11.25 18.14 23.76
C VAL A 311 9.86 17.93 24.34
N TYR A 312 8.82 17.98 23.52
CA TYR A 312 7.45 17.74 23.98
C TYR A 312 7.32 16.35 24.63
N SER A 313 7.88 15.31 24.00
CA SER A 313 7.79 13.93 24.51
C SER A 313 8.63 13.71 25.78
N LEU A 314 9.75 14.42 25.94
CA LEU A 314 10.53 14.42 27.19
C LEU A 314 9.73 15.04 28.32
N ARG A 315 9.19 16.24 28.12
CA ARG A 315 8.44 16.95 29.15
C ARG A 315 7.15 16.26 29.55
N ARG A 316 6.47 15.61 28.60
CA ARG A 316 5.31 14.75 28.90
C ARG A 316 5.68 13.53 29.76
N ARG A 317 6.88 12.98 29.60
CA ARG A 317 7.36 11.88 30.47
C ARG A 317 7.70 12.37 31.87
N GLU A 318 8.20 13.60 31.99
CA GLU A 318 8.48 14.24 33.28
C GLU A 318 7.20 14.54 34.07
N SER A 319 6.17 15.09 33.40
CA SER A 319 4.86 15.36 34.01
C SER A 319 3.77 15.23 32.94
N PRO A 320 2.98 14.14 32.97
CA PRO A 320 1.94 13.86 31.97
C PRO A 320 0.81 14.90 31.90
N ASP A 321 0.57 15.62 32.99
CA ASP A 321 -0.45 16.66 33.15
C ASP A 321 0.12 18.09 32.98
N GLY A 322 1.45 18.22 32.90
CA GLY A 322 2.15 19.49 32.85
C GLY A 322 2.03 20.35 34.11
N LEU A 323 1.58 19.81 35.25
CA LEU A 323 1.42 20.57 36.49
C LEU A 323 2.75 20.82 37.20
N ALA A 324 3.64 19.83 37.22
CA ALA A 324 4.94 19.90 37.90
C ALA A 324 6.05 20.51 37.01
N LEU A 325 5.71 20.93 35.79
CA LEU A 325 6.66 21.44 34.82
C LEU A 325 7.01 22.92 35.08
N LEU A 326 8.30 23.25 35.03
CA LEU A 326 8.80 24.63 35.04
C LEU A 326 8.92 25.20 33.63
N THR A 327 8.78 26.51 33.45
CA THR A 327 8.97 27.16 32.15
C THR A 327 10.40 26.97 31.65
N LEU A 328 10.57 26.66 30.36
CA LEU A 328 11.89 26.50 29.75
C LEU A 328 12.61 27.85 29.68
N LEU A 329 13.83 27.90 30.19
CA LEU A 329 14.66 29.10 30.12
C LEU A 329 15.23 29.28 28.71
N LEU A 330 15.45 30.52 28.28
CA LEU A 330 15.97 30.82 26.94
C LEU A 330 17.29 30.09 26.62
N ARG A 331 18.16 29.91 27.62
CA ARG A 331 19.41 29.15 27.48
C ARG A 331 19.16 27.68 27.16
N GLU A 332 18.15 27.08 27.78
CA GLU A 332 17.77 25.68 27.55
C GLU A 332 17.16 25.50 26.16
N LEU A 333 16.33 26.46 25.73
CA LEU A 333 15.75 26.47 24.38
C LEU A 333 16.83 26.45 23.30
N LYS A 334 17.87 27.29 23.44
CA LYS A 334 19.03 27.32 22.53
C LYS A 334 19.79 26.00 22.54
N ARG A 335 20.00 25.41 23.72
CA ARG A 335 20.71 24.13 23.87
C ARG A 335 19.98 22.99 23.16
N GLN A 336 18.66 22.93 23.30
CA GLN A 336 17.82 21.87 22.73
C GLN A 336 17.87 21.81 21.20
N VAL A 337 18.00 22.97 20.53
CA VAL A 337 18.21 23.01 19.08
C VAL A 337 19.54 22.35 18.72
N GLY A 338 20.64 22.72 19.40
CA GLY A 338 21.97 22.16 19.15
C GLY A 338 22.13 20.66 19.49
N GLU A 339 21.34 20.14 20.42
CA GLU A 339 21.36 18.71 20.81
C GLU A 339 20.61 17.78 19.84
N VAL A 340 19.84 18.32 18.90
CA VAL A 340 19.15 17.52 17.89
C VAL A 340 20.08 17.45 16.68
N GLN A 341 20.74 16.31 16.48
CA GLN A 341 21.65 16.15 15.35
C GLN A 341 20.91 16.36 14.02
N PRO A 342 21.43 17.23 13.11
CA PRO A 342 20.83 17.48 11.81
C PRO A 342 20.77 16.23 10.93
N LEU A 343 21.71 15.31 11.14
CA LEU A 343 21.87 14.05 10.43
C LEU A 343 22.16 12.98 11.49
N GLY A 344 21.15 12.25 11.92
CA GLY A 344 21.35 11.26 12.98
C GLY A 344 20.16 10.33 13.11
N ARG A 345 20.45 9.04 12.91
CA ARG A 345 19.65 7.91 13.40
C ARG A 345 19.45 8.00 14.90
#